data_AF-A0A936BUE5-F1
#
_entry.id   AF-A0A936BUE5-F1
#
_cell.length_a   1.000
_cell.length_b   1.000
_cell.length_c   1.000
_cell.angle_alpha   90.00
_cell.angle_beta   90.00
_cell.angle_gamma   90.00
#
_symmetry.space_group_name_H-M   'P 1'
#
loop_
_entity.id
_entity.type
_entity.pdbx_description
1 polymer ?
#
loop_
_entity_poly.entity_id
_entity_poly.type
_entity_poly.pdbx_seq_one_letter_code
_entity_poly.pdbx_strand_id
1 'polypeptide(L)'
;MRLPSRVSTIIIGNPSIADGTLQSGGLLVVTGKGYGTTNLMVLDSKGTVLAEHTITVSAPVAGLTVFRGAERETLSCAPNCQRTLVPGDAAGVFDTVVTQNGTRNGLSAGSTTAAPAR
;
A
#
# COMPACT_ATOMS: atom_id res chain seq x y z
N MET A 1 14.18 2.84 -1.76
CA MET A 1 15.60 2.44 -1.84
C MET A 1 16.27 3.18 -2.99
N ARG A 2 17.56 3.49 -2.90
CA ARG A 2 18.29 4.07 -4.03
C ARG A 2 18.88 2.96 -4.88
N LEU A 3 18.60 2.99 -6.18
CA LEU A 3 19.04 1.97 -7.10
C LEU A 3 20.44 2.28 -7.66
N PRO A 4 21.22 1.26 -8.06
CA PRO A 4 22.48 1.44 -8.76
C PRO A 4 22.32 2.24 -10.05
N SER A 5 23.39 2.86 -10.51
CA SER A 5 23.45 3.38 -11.88
C SER A 5 23.27 2.23 -12.86
N ARG A 6 22.45 2.43 -13.92
CA ARG A 6 22.09 1.48 -15.00
C ARG A 6 20.83 0.61 -14.83
N VAL A 7 19.93 0.94 -13.91
CA VAL A 7 18.62 0.26 -13.89
C VAL A 7 17.80 0.61 -15.13
N SER A 8 17.28 -0.43 -15.78
CA SER A 8 16.34 -0.30 -16.91
C SER A 8 14.97 -0.87 -16.55
N THR A 9 14.93 -1.98 -15.84
CA THR A 9 13.70 -2.73 -15.61
C THR A 9 13.58 -3.12 -14.14
N ILE A 10 12.36 -3.03 -13.61
CA ILE A 10 12.02 -3.46 -12.27
C ILE A 10 10.88 -4.46 -12.42
N ILE A 11 11.05 -5.63 -11.81
CA ILE A 11 10.06 -6.71 -11.85
C ILE A 11 9.65 -7.02 -10.42
N ILE A 12 8.34 -7.08 -10.17
CA ILE A 12 7.78 -7.57 -8.92
C ILE A 12 7.03 -8.85 -9.23
N GLY A 13 7.35 -9.93 -8.52
CA GLY A 13 6.74 -11.25 -8.80
C GLY A 13 5.23 -11.25 -8.65
N ASN A 14 4.71 -10.66 -7.57
CA ASN A 14 3.27 -10.51 -7.33
C ASN A 14 2.87 -9.05 -7.05
N PRO A 15 2.29 -8.34 -8.03
CA PRO A 15 1.87 -6.94 -7.87
C PRO A 15 0.68 -6.75 -6.91
N SER A 16 0.00 -7.84 -6.51
CA SER A 16 -1.07 -7.79 -5.50
C SER A 16 -0.51 -7.71 -4.08
N ILE A 17 0.74 -8.14 -3.86
CA ILE A 17 1.42 -8.08 -2.56
C ILE A 17 2.16 -6.75 -2.40
N ALA A 18 2.92 -6.34 -3.40
CA ALA A 18 3.66 -5.08 -3.38
C ALA A 18 3.73 -4.44 -4.77
N ASP A 19 3.93 -3.13 -4.80
CA ASP A 19 4.10 -2.35 -6.03
C ASP A 19 5.34 -1.44 -5.91
N GLY A 20 5.88 -1.02 -7.05
CA GLY A 20 7.14 -0.28 -7.13
C GLY A 20 7.05 0.82 -8.16
N THR A 21 7.41 2.04 -7.77
CA THR A 21 7.49 3.19 -8.67
C THR A 21 8.90 3.78 -8.65
N LEU A 22 9.50 3.92 -9.82
CA LEU A 22 10.80 4.55 -9.98
C LEU A 22 10.62 6.07 -10.14
N GLN A 23 11.18 6.83 -9.22
CA GLN A 23 11.25 8.29 -9.29
C GLN A 23 12.53 8.74 -9.99
N SER A 24 12.49 9.97 -10.51
CA SER A 24 13.65 10.65 -11.09
C SER A 24 14.83 10.65 -10.11
N GLY A 25 16.03 10.33 -10.61
CA GLY A 25 17.23 10.22 -9.78
C GLY A 25 17.50 8.82 -9.20
N GLY A 26 16.77 7.79 -9.66
CA GLY A 26 17.04 6.40 -9.30
C GLY A 26 16.50 5.99 -7.94
N LEU A 27 15.48 6.68 -7.43
CA LEU A 27 14.82 6.32 -6.18
C LEU A 27 13.62 5.41 -6.47
N LEU A 28 13.69 4.17 -6.01
CA LEU A 28 12.56 3.25 -6.06
C LEU A 28 11.74 3.35 -4.78
N VAL A 29 10.47 3.73 -4.94
CA VAL A 29 9.46 3.71 -3.89
C VAL A 29 8.73 2.39 -3.97
N VAL A 30 8.71 1.64 -2.88
CA VAL A 30 7.99 0.36 -2.78
C VAL A 30 6.82 0.53 -1.84
N THR A 31 5.65 0.07 -2.26
CA THR A 31 4.39 0.18 -1.51
C THR A 31 3.82 -1.22 -1.31
N GLY A 32 3.64 -1.63 -0.04
CA GLY A 32 2.91 -2.85 0.27
C GLY A 32 1.41 -2.67 -0.02
N LYS A 33 0.80 -3.66 -0.69
CA LYS A 33 -0.63 -3.68 -1.03
C LYS A 33 -1.40 -4.75 -0.27
N GLY A 34 -0.80 -5.94 -0.14
CA GLY A 34 -1.42 -7.10 0.50
C GLY A 34 -0.42 -7.89 1.31
N TYR A 35 -0.90 -8.65 2.29
CA TYR A 35 -0.03 -9.49 3.11
C TYR A 35 0.60 -10.63 2.31
N GLY A 36 1.82 -10.96 2.69
CA GLY A 36 2.57 -12.06 2.12
C GLY A 36 3.99 -11.65 1.75
N THR A 37 4.63 -12.52 0.98
CA THR A 37 6.01 -12.37 0.55
C THR A 37 6.08 -12.41 -0.96
N THR A 38 6.73 -11.43 -1.57
CA THR A 38 7.03 -11.38 -3.00
C THR A 38 8.49 -11.01 -3.21
N ASN A 39 9.02 -11.31 -4.38
CA ASN A 39 10.33 -10.88 -4.82
C ASN A 39 10.25 -9.59 -5.64
N LEU A 40 11.35 -8.84 -5.63
CA LEU A 40 11.64 -7.69 -6.47
C LEU A 40 12.99 -7.91 -7.14
N MET A 41 13.02 -7.83 -8.47
CA MET A 41 14.23 -7.93 -9.27
C MET A 41 14.48 -6.63 -9.99
N VAL A 42 15.75 -6.23 -10.04
CA VAL A 42 16.22 -5.04 -10.73
C VAL A 42 17.18 -5.48 -11.81
N LEU A 43 16.93 -5.07 -13.05
CA LEU A 43 17.71 -5.48 -14.21
C LEU A 43 18.29 -4.27 -14.95
N ASP A 44 19.44 -4.48 -15.57
CA ASP A 44 20.01 -3.55 -16.53
C ASP A 44 19.34 -3.68 -17.92
N SER A 45 19.75 -2.83 -18.86
CA SER A 45 19.22 -2.85 -20.23
C SER A 45 19.58 -4.10 -21.04
N LYS A 46 20.50 -4.93 -20.54
CA LYS A 46 20.89 -6.21 -21.15
C LYS A 46 20.18 -7.41 -20.51
N GLY A 47 19.33 -7.18 -19.50
CA GLY A 47 18.65 -8.23 -18.75
C GLY A 47 19.53 -8.87 -17.66
N THR A 48 20.68 -8.27 -17.33
CA THR A 48 21.49 -8.73 -16.19
C THR A 48 20.82 -8.33 -14.89
N VAL A 49 20.67 -9.27 -13.96
CA VAL A 49 20.15 -8.99 -12.62
C VAL A 49 21.19 -8.17 -11.84
N LEU A 50 20.82 -6.93 -11.52
CA LEU A 50 21.63 -6.02 -10.71
C LEU A 50 21.37 -6.19 -9.21
N ALA A 51 20.13 -6.52 -8.85
CA ALA A 51 19.74 -6.77 -7.46
C ALA A 51 18.47 -7.64 -7.40
N GLU A 52 18.37 -8.42 -6.33
CA GLU A 52 17.17 -9.17 -5.96
C GLU A 52 16.87 -8.92 -4.48
N HIS A 53 15.60 -8.62 -4.19
CA HIS A 53 15.11 -8.35 -2.85
C HIS A 53 13.84 -9.14 -2.56
N THR A 54 13.74 -9.66 -1.35
CA THR A 54 12.50 -10.23 -0.81
C THR A 54 11.72 -9.13 -0.09
N ILE A 55 10.48 -8.92 -0.49
CA ILE A 55 9.54 -7.99 0.13
C ILE A 55 8.55 -8.82 0.95
N THR A 56 8.53 -8.57 2.25
CA THR A 56 7.52 -9.14 3.16
C THR A 56 6.62 -8.01 3.63
N VAL A 57 5.32 -8.13 3.37
CA VAL A 57 4.29 -7.21 3.86
C VAL A 57 3.59 -7.89 5.03
N SER A 58 3.73 -7.29 6.21
CA SER A 58 3.21 -7.81 7.48
C SER A 58 2.29 -6.80 8.16
N ALA A 59 1.58 -7.26 9.17
CA ALA A 59 0.73 -6.39 9.98
C ALA A 59 1.54 -5.24 10.60
N PRO A 60 0.92 -4.06 10.78
CA PRO A 60 1.56 -2.94 11.46
C PRO A 60 2.03 -3.38 12.85
N VAL A 61 3.28 -3.02 13.20
CA VAL A 61 3.89 -3.36 14.49
C VAL A 61 3.19 -2.67 15.68
N ALA A 62 2.45 -1.59 15.42
CA ALA A 62 1.71 -0.81 16.42
C ALA A 62 0.20 -0.84 16.12
N GLY A 63 -0.41 -2.02 16.25
CA GLY A 63 -1.85 -2.22 16.10
C GLY A 63 -2.35 -3.36 16.99
N LEU A 64 -3.59 -3.25 17.45
CA LEU A 64 -4.31 -4.30 18.17
C LEU A 64 -5.13 -5.09 17.16
N THR A 65 -4.92 -6.41 17.08
CA THR A 65 -5.79 -7.30 16.28
C THR A 65 -6.70 -8.07 17.21
N VAL A 66 -8.01 -8.01 16.97
CA VAL A 66 -9.05 -8.71 17.73
C VAL A 66 -9.65 -9.81 16.85
N PHE A 67 -9.75 -11.02 17.40
CA PHE A 67 -10.42 -12.15 16.76
C PHE A 67 -11.70 -12.48 17.50
N ARG A 68 -12.84 -12.54 16.79
CA ARG A 68 -14.15 -12.97 17.30
C ARG A 68 -14.63 -14.17 16.47
N GLY A 69 -14.14 -15.36 16.82
CA GLY A 69 -14.31 -16.53 15.96
C GLY A 69 -13.49 -16.36 14.67
N ALA A 70 -14.14 -16.49 13.52
CA ALA A 70 -13.51 -16.28 12.20
C ALA A 70 -13.38 -14.79 11.82
N GLU A 71 -14.03 -13.89 12.55
CA GLU A 71 -14.01 -12.45 12.27
C GLU A 71 -12.74 -11.82 12.86
N ARG A 72 -11.95 -11.16 12.01
CA ARG A 72 -10.73 -10.44 12.39
C ARG A 72 -10.92 -8.94 12.23
N GLU A 73 -10.53 -8.16 13.23
CA GLU A 73 -10.59 -6.69 13.20
C GLU A 73 -9.26 -6.12 13.69
N THR A 74 -8.69 -5.18 12.94
CA THR A 74 -7.47 -4.49 13.31
C THR A 74 -7.77 -3.04 13.73
N LEU A 75 -7.16 -2.62 14.84
CA LEU A 75 -7.33 -1.32 15.48
C LEU A 75 -5.97 -0.65 15.67
N SER A 76 -5.93 0.68 15.53
CA SER A 76 -4.80 1.51 15.99
C SER A 76 -5.23 2.26 17.24
N CYS A 77 -4.45 2.17 18.32
CA CYS A 77 -4.85 2.70 19.63
C CYS A 77 -3.84 3.71 20.16
N ALA A 78 -4.25 4.98 20.28
CA ALA A 78 -3.52 6.03 21.01
C ALA A 78 -4.38 7.30 21.21
N PRO A 79 -4.97 7.59 22.39
CA PRO A 79 -5.24 6.73 23.55
C PRO A 79 -6.50 5.87 23.39
N ASN A 80 -7.37 6.23 22.44
CA ASN A 80 -8.58 5.47 22.08
C ASN A 80 -8.29 4.61 20.84
N CYS A 81 -8.99 3.49 20.69
CA CYS A 81 -8.84 2.61 19.54
C CYS A 81 -9.73 3.06 18.37
N GLN A 82 -9.12 3.16 17.20
CA GLN A 82 -9.77 3.49 15.93
C GLN A 82 -9.59 2.33 14.96
N ARG A 83 -10.63 2.04 14.18
CA ARG A 83 -10.58 1.04 13.10
C ARG A 83 -9.61 1.46 12.02
N THR A 84 -8.87 0.50 11.49
CA THR A 84 -7.93 0.71 10.38
C THR A 84 -8.31 -0.16 9.19
N LEU A 85 -7.96 0.29 7.98
CA LEU A 85 -8.08 -0.50 6.76
C LEU A 85 -6.89 -1.43 6.66
N VAL A 86 -7.11 -2.68 7.05
CA VAL A 86 -6.07 -3.70 7.02
C VAL A 86 -6.53 -4.88 6.17
N PRO A 87 -5.73 -5.29 5.16
CA PRO A 87 -6.04 -6.48 4.37
C PRO A 87 -6.26 -7.71 5.25
N GLY A 88 -7.25 -8.54 4.90
CA GLY A 88 -7.59 -9.75 5.64
C GLY A 88 -8.33 -9.53 6.96
N ASP A 89 -8.80 -8.32 7.25
CA ASP A 89 -9.86 -8.12 8.24
C ASP A 89 -11.21 -8.59 7.68
N ALA A 90 -12.17 -8.82 8.57
CA ALA A 90 -13.55 -9.16 8.29
C ALA A 90 -14.16 -8.29 7.18
N ALA A 91 -14.82 -8.92 6.20
CA ALA A 91 -15.43 -8.20 5.06
C ALA A 91 -16.36 -7.07 5.53
N GLY A 92 -17.21 -7.34 6.53
CA GLY A 92 -18.12 -6.32 7.06
C GLY A 92 -17.41 -5.11 7.68
N VAL A 93 -16.25 -5.31 8.33
CA VAL A 93 -15.43 -4.22 8.87
C VAL A 93 -14.75 -3.47 7.73
N PHE A 94 -14.13 -4.18 6.80
CA PHE A 94 -13.43 -3.62 5.66
C PHE A 94 -14.35 -2.76 4.79
N ASP A 95 -15.49 -3.30 4.37
CA ASP A 95 -16.47 -2.63 3.50
C ASP A 95 -17.06 -1.37 4.17
N THR A 96 -17.31 -1.44 5.49
CA THR A 96 -17.78 -0.28 6.26
C THR A 96 -16.76 0.85 6.24
N VAL A 97 -15.49 0.55 6.55
CA VAL A 97 -14.44 1.58 6.62
C VAL A 97 -14.12 2.14 5.23
N VAL A 98 -14.12 1.30 4.18
CA VAL A 98 -13.96 1.75 2.79
C VAL A 98 -15.08 2.70 2.40
N THR A 99 -16.33 2.36 2.71
CA THR A 99 -17.49 3.20 2.40
C THR A 99 -17.41 4.55 3.13
N GLN A 100 -17.10 4.54 4.43
CA GLN A 100 -16.94 5.76 5.23
C GLN A 100 -15.84 6.68 4.68
N ASN A 101 -14.69 6.11 4.31
CA ASN A 101 -13.60 6.87 3.68
C ASN A 101 -14.01 7.40 2.30
N GLY A 102 -14.72 6.62 1.49
CA GLY A 102 -15.26 7.05 0.19
C GLY A 102 -16.21 8.23 0.32
N THR A 103 -17.19 8.15 1.23
CA THR A 103 -18.11 9.25 1.52
C THR A 103 -17.37 10.49 2.01
N ARG A 104 -16.43 10.36 2.96
CA ARG A 104 -15.62 11.47 3.46
C ARG A 104 -14.80 12.14 2.36
N ASN A 105 -14.17 11.35 1.51
CA ASN A 105 -13.38 11.85 0.38
C ASN A 105 -14.29 12.56 -0.63
N GLY A 106 -15.49 12.03 -0.91
CA GLY A 106 -16.49 12.69 -1.76
C GLY A 106 -16.95 14.04 -1.20
N LEU A 107 -17.17 14.12 0.11
CA LEU A 107 -17.49 15.39 0.79
C LEU A 107 -16.31 16.38 0.74
N SER A 108 -15.08 15.87 0.83
CA SER A 108 -13.86 16.69 0.78
C SER A 108 -13.51 17.14 -0.64
N ALA A 109 -13.94 16.41 -1.66
CA ALA A 109 -13.80 16.76 -3.08
C ALA A 109 -14.83 17.82 -3.54
N GLY A 110 -15.77 18.23 -2.68
CA GLY A 110 -16.80 19.22 -2.96
C GLY A 110 -16.46 20.64 -2.50
N SER A 111 -15.60 21.36 -3.24
CA SER A 111 -15.74 22.82 -3.52
C SER A 111 -14.64 23.34 -4.46
N THR A 112 -14.55 22.81 -5.68
CA THR A 112 -13.86 23.50 -6.79
C THR A 112 -14.71 23.54 -8.05
N THR A 113 -15.96 24.00 -7.94
CA THR A 113 -16.61 24.66 -9.09
C THR A 113 -15.98 26.04 -9.25
N ALA A 114 -14.93 26.12 -10.07
CA ALA A 114 -14.44 27.39 -10.58
C ALA A 114 -15.55 28.07 -11.40
N ALA A 115 -15.98 29.25 -10.99
CA ALA A 115 -16.94 30.07 -11.73
C ALA A 115 -16.30 30.50 -13.08
N PRO A 116 -17.03 30.47 -14.20
CA PRO A 116 -16.51 30.95 -15.46
C PRO A 116 -16.31 32.47 -15.39
N ALA A 117 -15.10 32.93 -15.75
CA ALA A 117 -14.81 34.35 -15.89
C ALA A 117 -15.70 34.94 -16.98
N ARG A 118 -16.37 36.05 -16.65
CA ARG A 118 -17.22 36.83 -17.56
C ARG A 118 -16.39 37.78 -18.41
#